data_AF-A0A5N6LYA2-F1
#
_entry.id   AF-A0A5N6LYA2-F1
#
_cell.length_a   1.000
_cell.length_b   1.000
_cell.length_c   1.000
_cell.angle_alpha   90.00
_cell.angle_beta   90.00
_cell.angle_gamma   90.00
#
_symmetry.space_group_name_H-M   'P 1'
#
loop_
_entity.id
_entity.type
_entity.pdbx_description
1 polymer ?
#
loop_
_entity_poly.entity_id
_entity_poly.type
_entity_poly.pdbx_seq_one_letter_code
_entity_poly.pdbx_strand_id
1 'polypeptide(L)'
;MGTNDFLENYYTLPNRRSQYNINQYQDYLVNIAEWLIKSLYGLGARKISLEGLPPMGCLPLERTTSFMTRNGGTCNNDYNKMAMTFNGKLSDLVQRLNNKLWGSKIVFSNPYPIFEHIAIRPYENKDPAHYSFASQESKKDSSLFLHLENRLF
;
A
#
# COMPACT_ATOMS: atom_id res chain seq x y z
N MET A 1 -3.70 9.62 -1.24
CA MET A 1 -2.86 9.13 -0.13
C MET A 1 -1.81 8.26 -0.78
N GLY A 2 -0.53 8.44 -0.49
CA GLY A 2 0.50 7.65 -1.14
C GLY A 2 1.91 8.13 -0.89
N THR A 3 2.84 7.70 -1.74
CA THR A 3 4.27 7.96 -1.63
C THR A 3 4.60 9.45 -1.43
N ASN A 4 3.95 10.34 -2.16
CA ASN A 4 4.22 11.78 -2.10
C ASN A 4 3.82 12.42 -0.77
N ASP A 5 2.85 11.86 -0.04
CA ASP A 5 2.50 12.37 1.29
C ASP A 5 3.70 12.22 2.25
N PHE A 6 4.50 11.18 2.07
CA PHE A 6 5.66 10.92 2.91
C PHE A 6 6.95 11.54 2.37
N LEU A 7 7.33 11.21 1.13
CA LEU A 7 8.60 11.68 0.58
C LEU A 7 8.62 13.21 0.39
N GLU A 8 7.58 13.76 -0.24
CA GLU A 8 7.53 15.19 -0.54
C GLU A 8 7.02 15.99 0.66
N ASN A 9 5.83 15.64 1.16
CA ASN A 9 5.13 16.51 2.10
C ASN A 9 5.63 16.38 3.55
N TYR A 10 6.17 15.22 3.94
CA TYR A 10 6.61 14.97 5.32
C TYR A 10 8.13 15.04 5.49
N TYR A 11 8.90 14.31 4.66
CA TYR A 11 10.36 14.25 4.81
C TYR A 11 11.05 15.47 4.21
N THR A 12 10.70 15.83 2.96
CA THR A 12 11.33 16.94 2.23
C THR A 12 10.84 18.30 2.73
N LEU A 13 9.52 18.52 2.74
CA LEU A 13 8.94 19.81 3.16
C LEU A 13 8.76 19.90 4.68
N PRO A 14 9.06 21.05 5.31
CA PRO A 14 9.02 21.18 6.76
C PRO A 14 7.60 21.23 7.34
N ASN A 15 6.59 21.56 6.54
CA ASN A 15 5.26 21.93 7.04
C ASN A 15 4.55 20.79 7.77
N ARG A 16 4.61 19.54 7.27
CA ARG A 16 3.95 18.42 7.95
C ARG A 16 4.75 17.89 9.12
N ARG A 17 6.08 17.79 8.98
CA ARG A 17 6.96 17.35 10.08
C ARG A 17 7.03 18.32 11.26
N SER A 18 6.67 19.59 11.06
CA SER A 18 6.54 20.56 12.17
C SER A 18 5.21 20.45 12.92
N GLN A 19 4.19 19.86 12.31
CA GLN A 19 2.86 19.70 12.89
C GLN A 19 2.65 18.31 13.52
N TYR A 20 3.29 17.29 12.96
CA TYR A 20 3.08 15.90 13.33
C TYR A 20 4.42 15.17 13.44
N ASN A 21 4.52 14.27 14.41
CA ASN A 21 5.49 13.18 14.30
C ASN A 21 4.99 12.12 13.29
N ILE A 22 5.86 11.18 12.92
CA ILE A 22 5.58 10.27 11.81
C ILE A 22 4.40 9.33 12.10
N ASN A 23 4.19 8.95 13.35
CA ASN A 23 3.06 8.10 13.73
C ASN A 23 1.74 8.87 13.68
N GLN A 24 1.74 10.11 14.19
CA GLN A 24 0.58 11.00 14.11
C GLN A 24 0.21 11.33 12.66
N TYR A 25 1.20 11.54 11.80
CA TYR A 25 0.95 11.81 10.39
C TYR A 25 0.36 10.59 9.66
N GLN A 26 0.86 9.39 9.96
CA GLN A 26 0.24 8.14 9.48
C GLN A 26 -1.21 8.03 9.94
N ASP A 27 -1.51 8.29 11.22
CA ASP A 27 -2.88 8.21 11.75
C ASP A 27 -3.80 9.26 11.12
N TYR A 28 -3.28 10.48 10.90
CA TYR A 28 -3.97 11.52 10.15
C TYR A 28 -4.36 11.06 8.75
N LEU A 29 -3.44 10.41 8.02
CA LEU A 29 -3.73 9.88 6.68
C LEU A 29 -4.73 8.71 6.73
N VAL A 30 -4.61 7.78 7.68
CA VAL A 30 -5.57 6.68 7.87
C VAL A 30 -6.98 7.21 8.12
N ASN A 31 -7.13 8.28 8.90
CA ASN A 31 -8.43 8.91 9.16
C ASN A 31 -9.04 9.52 7.90
N ILE A 32 -8.23 10.15 7.03
CA ILE A 32 -8.70 10.64 5.73
C ILE A 32 -9.13 9.48 4.82
N ALA A 33 -8.36 8.37 4.79
CA ALA A 33 -8.75 7.17 4.04
C ALA A 33 -10.09 6.63 4.52
N GLU A 34 -10.28 6.51 5.84
CA GLU A 34 -11.52 6.05 6.44
C GLU A 34 -12.70 6.94 6.05
N TRP A 35 -12.53 8.26 6.13
CA TRP A 35 -13.55 9.23 5.74
C TRP A 35 -13.92 9.11 4.25
N LEU A 36 -12.92 8.99 3.37
CA LEU A 36 -13.15 8.84 1.93
C LEU A 36 -13.93 7.56 1.62
N ILE A 37 -13.52 6.42 2.21
CA ILE A 37 -14.20 5.13 1.99
C ILE A 37 -15.64 5.17 2.46
N LYS A 38 -15.92 5.75 3.64
CA LYS A 38 -17.28 5.92 4.15
C LYS A 38 -18.12 6.83 3.25
N SER A 39 -17.52 7.90 2.73
CA SER A 39 -18.19 8.81 1.80
C SER A 39 -18.56 8.11 0.49
N LEU A 40 -17.61 7.37 -0.11
CA LEU A 40 -17.87 6.56 -1.30
C LEU A 40 -18.97 5.51 -1.06
N TYR A 41 -18.92 4.83 0.09
CA TYR A 41 -19.97 3.89 0.48
C TYR A 41 -21.35 4.57 0.59
N GLY A 42 -21.42 5.77 1.18
CA GLY A 42 -22.64 6.57 1.26
C GLY A 42 -23.21 6.96 -0.10
N LEU A 43 -22.33 7.13 -1.10
CA LEU A 43 -22.69 7.37 -2.50
C LEU A 43 -23.06 6.09 -3.28
N GLY A 44 -23.04 4.92 -2.64
CA GLY A 44 -23.45 3.65 -3.24
C GLY A 44 -22.29 2.74 -3.67
N ALA A 45 -21.02 3.11 -3.45
CA ALA A 45 -19.91 2.22 -3.74
C ALA A 45 -19.97 0.96 -2.85
N ARG A 46 -19.79 -0.22 -3.46
CA ARG A 46 -19.79 -1.52 -2.75
C ARG A 46 -18.54 -2.34 -3.00
N LYS A 47 -17.68 -1.95 -3.93
CA LYS A 47 -16.39 -2.60 -4.20
C LYS A 47 -15.33 -1.52 -4.19
N ILE A 48 -14.41 -1.58 -3.23
CA ILE A 48 -13.40 -0.54 -3.03
C ILE A 48 -12.05 -1.23 -2.82
N SER A 49 -11.04 -0.83 -3.59
CA SER A 49 -9.65 -1.23 -3.35
C SER A 49 -8.92 -0.08 -2.67
N LEU A 50 -8.31 -0.34 -1.52
CA LEU A 50 -7.42 0.57 -0.83
C LEU A 50 -5.99 0.09 -1.05
N GLU A 51 -5.22 0.85 -1.83
CA GLU A 51 -3.84 0.52 -2.16
C GLU A 51 -2.87 1.00 -1.06
N GLY A 52 -1.91 0.13 -0.73
CA GLY A 52 -0.79 0.44 0.16
C GLY A 52 0.37 1.13 -0.55
N LEU A 53 1.45 1.33 0.19
CA LEU A 53 2.70 1.90 -0.31
C LEU A 53 3.65 0.81 -0.82
N PRO A 54 4.41 1.09 -1.89
CA PRO A 54 5.54 0.27 -2.30
C PRO A 54 6.74 0.47 -1.32
N PRO A 55 7.85 -0.26 -1.47
CA PRO A 55 9.12 0.04 -0.79
C PRO A 55 9.71 1.36 -1.32
N MET A 56 9.21 2.47 -0.80
CA MET A 56 9.51 3.81 -1.32
C MET A 56 10.99 4.16 -1.25
N GLY A 57 11.72 3.61 -0.26
CA GLY A 57 13.16 3.80 -0.15
C GLY A 57 13.97 3.14 -1.26
N CYS A 58 13.36 2.27 -2.07
CA CYS A 58 13.97 1.66 -3.24
C CYS A 58 13.60 2.34 -4.56
N LEU A 59 12.83 3.43 -4.54
CA LEU A 59 12.49 4.16 -5.76
C LEU A 59 13.73 4.72 -6.46
N PRO A 60 13.74 4.85 -7.80
CA PRO A 60 14.92 5.32 -8.54
C PRO A 60 15.49 6.66 -8.03
N LEU A 61 14.61 7.60 -7.66
CA LEU A 61 15.01 8.89 -7.10
C LEU A 61 15.76 8.71 -5.76
N GLU A 62 15.18 7.94 -4.83
CA GLU A 62 15.79 7.66 -3.52
C GLU A 62 17.10 6.88 -3.61
N ARG A 63 17.23 5.98 -4.61
CA ARG A 63 18.49 5.30 -4.87
C ARG A 63 19.55 6.25 -5.44
N THR A 64 19.15 7.16 -6.31
CA THR A 64 20.06 8.16 -6.89
C THR A 64 20.57 9.13 -5.84
N THR A 65 19.71 9.59 -4.92
CA THR A 65 20.14 10.41 -3.77
C THR A 65 21.03 9.62 -2.81
N SER A 66 20.75 8.34 -2.60
CA SER A 66 21.62 7.42 -1.84
C SER A 66 23.02 7.29 -2.45
N PHE A 67 23.14 7.23 -3.78
CA PHE A 67 24.46 7.28 -4.46
C PHE A 67 25.21 8.59 -4.17
N MET A 68 24.52 9.73 -4.22
CA MET A 68 25.14 11.03 -3.94
C MET A 68 25.58 11.20 -2.48
N THR A 69 24.95 10.48 -1.54
CA THR A 69 25.20 10.59 -0.09
C THR A 69 26.16 9.54 0.46
N ARG A 70 26.93 8.84 -0.40
CA ARG A 70 27.90 7.76 -0.07
C ARG A 70 27.28 6.48 0.50
N ASN A 71 25.96 6.31 0.37
CA ASN A 71 25.25 5.09 0.77
C ASN A 71 25.22 4.02 -0.34
N GLY A 72 26.08 4.16 -1.37
CA GLY A 72 26.27 3.13 -2.40
C GLY A 72 25.03 2.80 -3.24
N GLY A 73 24.00 3.65 -3.22
CA GLY A 73 22.75 3.41 -3.94
C GLY A 73 21.86 2.34 -3.33
N THR A 74 22.07 2.00 -2.04
CA THR A 74 21.20 1.09 -1.30
C THR A 74 19.84 1.74 -1.02
N CYS A 75 18.81 0.92 -0.85
CA CYS A 75 17.49 1.42 -0.46
C CYS A 75 17.52 2.11 0.92
N ASN A 76 16.70 3.13 1.10
CA ASN A 76 16.49 3.74 2.40
C ASN A 76 15.60 2.84 3.29
N ASN A 77 16.21 2.21 4.29
CA ASN A 77 15.52 1.28 5.18
C ASN A 77 14.48 1.94 6.08
N ASP A 78 14.64 3.21 6.44
CA ASP A 78 13.69 3.92 7.29
C ASP A 78 12.40 4.23 6.54
N TYR A 79 12.52 4.62 5.27
CA TYR A 79 11.35 4.81 4.39
C TYR A 79 10.62 3.49 4.13
N ASN A 80 11.37 2.41 3.94
CA ASN A 80 10.81 1.07 3.76
C ASN A 80 10.09 0.54 5.02
N LYS A 81 10.65 0.74 6.21
CA LYS A 81 10.00 0.38 7.49
C LYS A 81 8.74 1.20 7.74
N MET A 82 8.79 2.50 7.45
CA MET A 82 7.64 3.37 7.58
C MET A 82 6.51 2.94 6.62
N ALA A 83 6.84 2.64 5.36
CA ALA A 83 5.86 2.13 4.39
C ALA A 83 5.18 0.82 4.87
N MET A 84 5.95 -0.13 5.41
CA MET A 84 5.39 -1.36 5.98
C MET A 84 4.46 -1.09 7.17
N THR A 85 4.85 -0.17 8.05
CA THR A 85 4.04 0.22 9.22
C THR A 85 2.72 0.83 8.79
N PHE A 86 2.76 1.75 7.83
CA PHE A 86 1.56 2.39 7.30
C PHE A 86 0.65 1.40 6.57
N ASN A 87 1.22 0.47 5.79
CA ASN A 87 0.47 -0.61 5.13
C ASN A 87 -0.27 -1.50 6.14
N GLY A 88 0.36 -1.80 7.29
CA GLY A 88 -0.30 -2.47 8.40
C GLY A 88 -1.55 -1.72 8.87
N LYS A 89 -1.43 -0.41 9.10
CA LYS A 89 -2.57 0.43 9.52
C LYS A 89 -3.70 0.47 8.49
N LEU A 90 -3.38 0.51 7.20
CA LEU A 90 -4.38 0.46 6.12
C LEU A 90 -5.09 -0.90 6.06
N SER A 91 -4.34 -2.00 6.21
CA SER A 91 -4.90 -3.35 6.32
C SER A 91 -5.86 -3.47 7.50
N ASP A 92 -5.50 -2.93 8.67
CA ASP A 92 -6.36 -2.92 9.85
C ASP A 92 -7.60 -2.04 9.66
N LEU A 93 -7.47 -0.90 8.98
CA LEU A 93 -8.60 -0.07 8.58
C LEU A 93 -9.59 -0.85 7.70
N VAL A 94 -9.10 -1.55 6.67
CA VAL A 94 -9.94 -2.35 5.76
C VAL A 94 -10.71 -3.43 6.54
N GLN A 95 -10.03 -4.19 7.40
CA GLN A 95 -10.68 -5.20 8.25
C GLN A 95 -11.80 -4.59 9.09
N ARG A 96 -11.51 -3.47 9.74
CA ARG A 96 -12.46 -2.76 10.61
C ARG A 96 -13.64 -2.18 9.84
N LEU A 97 -13.46 -1.74 8.59
CA LEU A 97 -14.53 -1.22 7.74
C LEU A 97 -15.40 -2.32 7.15
N ASN A 98 -14.83 -3.45 6.73
CA ASN A 98 -15.62 -4.60 6.27
C ASN A 98 -16.59 -5.10 7.36
N ASN A 99 -16.21 -5.02 8.63
CA ASN A 99 -17.09 -5.36 9.75
C ASN A 99 -18.22 -4.34 10.02
N LYS A 100 -18.13 -3.13 9.46
CA LYS A 100 -19.07 -2.02 9.73
C LYS A 100 -19.93 -1.65 8.53
N LEU A 101 -19.41 -1.82 7.32
CA LEU A 101 -20.03 -1.40 6.07
C LEU A 101 -20.63 -2.62 5.37
N TRP A 102 -21.79 -3.06 5.86
CA TRP A 102 -22.49 -4.24 5.36
C TRP A 102 -22.77 -4.17 3.85
N GLY A 103 -22.57 -5.29 3.16
CA GLY A 103 -22.76 -5.38 1.71
C GLY A 103 -21.65 -4.70 0.90
N SER A 104 -20.62 -4.16 1.53
CA SER A 104 -19.40 -3.72 0.84
C SER A 104 -18.32 -4.81 0.87
N LYS A 105 -17.46 -4.77 -0.16
CA LYS A 105 -16.25 -5.56 -0.30
C LYS A 105 -15.09 -4.59 -0.42
N ILE A 106 -14.36 -4.40 0.67
CA ILE A 106 -13.19 -3.52 0.71
C ILE A 106 -11.95 -4.40 0.77
N VAL A 107 -11.03 -4.17 -0.16
CA VAL A 107 -9.81 -4.96 -0.30
C VAL A 107 -8.61 -4.07 -0.03
N PHE A 108 -7.68 -4.53 0.81
CA PHE A 108 -6.35 -3.95 0.89
C PHE A 108 -5.48 -4.55 -0.21
N SER A 109 -4.97 -3.71 -1.10
CA SER A 109 -4.03 -4.10 -2.15
C SER A 109 -2.62 -3.76 -1.70
N ASN A 110 -1.78 -4.77 -1.49
CA ASN A 110 -0.41 -4.59 -1.01
C ASN A 110 0.59 -4.66 -2.18
N PRO A 111 1.04 -3.51 -2.73
CA PRO A 111 2.03 -3.52 -3.81
C PRO A 111 3.44 -3.88 -3.32
N TYR A 112 3.71 -3.80 -2.01
CA TYR A 112 5.07 -3.86 -1.46
C TYR A 112 5.91 -5.05 -1.96
N PRO A 113 5.43 -6.32 -1.91
CA PRO A 113 6.25 -7.47 -2.28
C PRO A 113 6.64 -7.48 -3.76
N ILE A 114 5.72 -7.07 -4.64
CA ILE A 114 5.95 -7.01 -6.09
C ILE A 114 7.04 -5.99 -6.39
N PHE A 115 6.87 -4.77 -5.87
CA PHE A 115 7.80 -3.68 -6.15
C PHE A 115 9.15 -3.89 -5.46
N GLU A 116 9.19 -4.56 -4.30
CA GLU A 116 10.44 -4.96 -3.66
C GLU A 116 11.22 -5.94 -4.54
N HIS A 117 10.54 -6.94 -5.08
CA HIS A 117 11.16 -7.88 -6.00
C HIS A 117 11.71 -7.18 -7.25
N ILE A 118 10.90 -6.34 -7.89
CA ILE A 118 11.33 -5.59 -9.08
C ILE A 118 12.53 -4.70 -8.76
N ALA A 119 12.53 -4.05 -7.59
CA ALA A 119 13.61 -3.13 -7.22
C ALA A 119 14.93 -3.83 -6.86
N ILE A 120 14.87 -5.05 -6.31
CA ILE A 120 16.05 -5.81 -5.89
C ILE A 120 16.54 -6.75 -7.00
N ARG A 121 15.62 -7.27 -7.82
CA ARG A 121 15.88 -8.29 -8.85
C ARG A 121 15.16 -7.99 -10.17
N PRO A 122 15.47 -6.87 -10.84
CA PRO A 122 14.72 -6.38 -12.01
C PRO A 122 14.77 -7.32 -13.23
N TYR A 123 15.73 -8.26 -13.27
CA TYR A 123 15.91 -9.22 -14.37
C TYR A 123 15.33 -10.61 -14.07
N GLU A 124 14.87 -10.86 -12.84
CA GLU A 124 14.25 -12.13 -12.48
C GLU A 124 12.76 -12.07 -12.83
N ASN A 125 12.35 -12.79 -13.88
CA ASN A 125 10.95 -12.89 -14.26
C ASN A 125 10.24 -13.89 -13.34
N LYS A 126 9.51 -13.38 -12.34
CA LYS A 126 8.54 -14.17 -11.59
C LYS A 126 7.13 -13.85 -12.06
N ASP A 127 6.30 -14.87 -12.13
CA ASP A 127 4.88 -14.72 -12.40
C ASP A 127 4.27 -13.72 -11.39
N PRO A 128 3.61 -12.63 -11.84
CA PRO A 128 2.90 -11.71 -10.96
C PRO A 128 1.86 -12.40 -10.06
N ALA A 129 1.29 -13.53 -10.49
CA ALA A 129 0.39 -14.36 -9.68
C ALA A 129 1.09 -14.91 -8.41
N HIS A 130 2.42 -15.02 -8.41
CA HIS A 130 3.19 -15.44 -7.25
C HIS A 130 3.19 -14.41 -6.11
N TYR A 131 2.84 -13.16 -6.42
CA TYR A 131 2.63 -12.07 -5.47
C TYR A 131 1.16 -11.72 -5.32
N SER A 132 0.26 -12.61 -5.78
CA SER A 132 -1.18 -12.40 -5.90
C SER A 132 -1.67 -11.42 -4.86
N PHE A 133 -2.35 -10.35 -5.32
CA PHE A 133 -3.04 -9.37 -4.50
C PHE A 133 -3.95 -10.14 -3.53
N ALA A 134 -3.40 -10.49 -2.38
CA ALA A 134 -4.10 -11.25 -1.37
C ALA A 134 -5.02 -10.26 -0.69
N SER A 135 -6.14 -9.98 -1.36
CA SER A 135 -7.38 -9.69 -0.66
C SER A 135 -7.49 -10.75 0.43
N GLN A 136 -7.65 -10.31 1.67
CA GLN A 136 -7.79 -11.22 2.82
C GLN A 136 -8.98 -12.19 2.68
N GLU A 137 -9.76 -12.11 1.60
CA GLU A 137 -10.81 -13.06 1.20
C GLU A 137 -10.29 -14.33 0.49
N SER A 138 -9.06 -14.36 -0.02
CA SER A 138 -8.59 -15.48 -0.87
C SER A 138 -8.32 -16.79 -0.12
N LYS A 139 -8.22 -16.79 1.22
CA LYS A 139 -7.98 -18.03 1.98
C LYS A 139 -9.21 -18.91 2.19
N LYS A 140 -10.43 -18.48 1.82
CA LYS A 140 -11.65 -19.24 2.13
C LYS A 140 -12.32 -19.92 0.94
N ASP A 141 -11.91 -19.65 -0.30
CA ASP A 141 -12.60 -20.24 -1.46
C ASP A 141 -11.69 -20.46 -2.68
N SER A 142 -10.74 -21.39 -2.56
CA SER A 142 -9.97 -21.88 -3.72
C SER A 142 -10.81 -22.66 -4.74
N SER A 143 -12.08 -22.98 -4.43
CA SER A 143 -12.95 -23.70 -5.35
C SER A 143 -13.63 -22.78 -6.38
N LEU A 144 -13.88 -21.52 -6.01
CA LEU A 144 -14.62 -20.57 -6.86
C LEU A 144 -13.75 -19.90 -7.92
N PHE A 145 -12.45 -19.74 -7.67
CA PHE A 145 -11.52 -19.09 -8.61
C PHE A 145 -11.27 -19.92 -9.86
N LEU A 146 -11.18 -21.25 -9.73
CA LEU A 146 -11.04 -22.18 -10.87
C LEU A 146 -12.31 -22.26 -11.73
N HIS A 147 -13.47 -21.84 -11.22
CA HIS A 147 -14.72 -21.91 -11.98
C HIS A 147 -14.96 -20.67 -12.87
N LEU A 148 -14.24 -19.57 -12.65
CA LEU A 148 -14.38 -18.34 -13.44
C LEU A 148 -13.41 -18.26 -14.62
N GLU A 149 -12.27 -18.96 -14.58
CA GLU A 149 -11.33 -19.02 -15.71
C GLU A 149 -11.84 -19.89 -16.88
N ASN A 150 -12.81 -20.78 -16.65
CA ASN A 150 -13.41 -21.65 -17.68
C ASN A 150 -14.67 -21.09 -18.35
N ARG A 151 -14.99 -19.80 -18.19
CA ARG A 151 -16.11 -19.13 -18.90
C ARG A 151 -15.70 -17.92 -19.74
N LEU A 152 -14.41 -17.81 -20.04
CA LEU A 152 -13.88 -16.84 -20.99
C LEU A 152 -13.00 -17.54 -22.04
N PHE A 153 -13.46 -18.67 -22.56
CA PHE A 153 -13.27 -19.14 -23.95
C PHE A 153 -14.43 -20.09 -24.29
#